data_AF-A0A7V3BRE2-F1
#
_entry.id   AF-A0A7V3BRE2-F1
#
_cell.length_a   1.000
_cell.length_b   1.000
_cell.length_c   1.000
_cell.angle_alpha   90.00
_cell.angle_beta   90.00
_cell.angle_gamma   90.00
#
_symmetry.space_group_name_H-M   'P 1'
#
loop_
_entity.id
_entity.type
_entity.pdbx_description
1 polymer ?
#
loop_
_entity_poly.entity_id
_entity_poly.type
_entity_poly.pdbx_seq_one_letter_code
_entity_poly.pdbx_strand_id
1 'polypeptide(L)'
;MRRVDLQLAFPFVLLALSIVALMGPSLRNIIIVFAITTWPVYARTTRGSVLSLREREFVQAARSVGAGEHRLLWRHVLPNVISPVLVLASFEVARMIILESALGFLGLGVQPPTPTWGNMLADDRDYIRYRQP
;
A
#
# COMPACT_ATOMS: atom_id res chain seq x y z
N MET A 1 6.90 1.76 -16.77
CA MET A 1 5.46 1.75 -16.43
C MET A 1 4.75 0.47 -16.86
N ARG A 2 5.08 -0.18 -17.99
CA ARG A 2 4.41 -1.42 -18.43
C ARG A 2 4.13 -2.49 -17.35
N ARG A 3 5.07 -2.80 -16.45
CA ARG A 3 4.83 -3.75 -15.32
C ARG A 3 3.81 -3.24 -14.29
N VAL A 4 3.89 -1.95 -13.97
CA VAL A 4 2.92 -1.24 -13.11
C VAL A 4 1.54 -1.27 -13.76
N ASP A 5 1.46 -0.98 -15.06
CA ASP A 5 0.20 -0.93 -15.80
C ASP A 5 -0.42 -2.34 -15.95
N LEU A 6 0.41 -3.37 -16.18
CA LEU A 6 -0.03 -4.77 -16.19
C LEU A 6 -0.64 -5.17 -14.85
N GLN A 7 -0.01 -4.81 -13.73
CA GLN A 7 -0.52 -5.17 -12.41
C GLN A 7 -1.83 -4.44 -12.08
N LEU A 8 -1.91 -3.15 -12.43
CA LEU A 8 -3.12 -2.34 -12.20
C LEU A 8 -4.31 -2.77 -13.06
N ALA A 9 -4.10 -3.58 -14.10
CA ALA A 9 -5.18 -4.19 -14.87
C ALA A 9 -5.92 -5.29 -14.08
N PHE A 10 -5.31 -5.85 -13.03
CA PHE A 10 -5.94 -6.87 -12.18
C PHE A 10 -6.78 -6.23 -11.07
N PRO A 11 -8.01 -6.73 -10.82
CA PRO A 11 -8.80 -6.29 -9.69
C PRO A 11 -8.11 -6.62 -8.36
N PHE A 12 -7.79 -5.58 -7.58
CA PHE A 12 -7.02 -5.70 -6.34
C PHE A 12 -7.58 -6.75 -5.38
N VAL A 13 -8.89 -6.69 -5.12
CA VAL A 13 -9.54 -7.57 -4.12
C VAL A 13 -9.46 -9.04 -4.55
N LEU A 14 -9.70 -9.31 -5.85
CA LEU A 14 -9.61 -10.67 -6.38
C LEU A 14 -8.18 -11.20 -6.29
N LEU A 15 -7.19 -10.37 -6.62
CA LEU A 15 -5.79 -10.73 -6.51
C LEU A 15 -5.40 -11.03 -5.05
N ALA A 16 -5.81 -10.19 -4.11
CA ALA A 16 -5.54 -10.38 -2.69
C ALA A 16 -6.19 -11.66 -2.16
N LEU A 17 -7.48 -11.88 -2.45
CA LEU A 17 -8.20 -13.10 -2.07
C LEU A 17 -7.54 -14.35 -2.63
N SER A 18 -7.17 -14.32 -3.92
CA SER A 18 -6.55 -15.48 -4.59
C SER A 18 -5.21 -15.85 -3.95
N ILE A 19 -4.36 -14.85 -3.67
CA ILE A 19 -3.04 -15.11 -3.09
C ILE A 19 -3.17 -15.58 -1.64
N VAL A 20 -4.05 -14.96 -0.84
CA VAL A 20 -4.27 -15.38 0.55
C VAL A 20 -4.86 -16.79 0.62
N ALA A 21 -5.80 -17.14 -0.27
CA ALA A 21 -6.36 -18.48 -0.36
C ALA A 21 -5.30 -19.55 -0.67
N LEU A 22 -4.28 -19.22 -1.48
CA LEU A 22 -3.18 -20.13 -1.82
C LEU A 22 -2.11 -20.21 -0.72
N MET A 23 -1.75 -19.09 -0.10
CA MET A 23 -0.68 -19.02 0.90
C MET A 23 -1.14 -19.37 2.31
N GLY A 24 -2.45 -19.40 2.54
CA GLY A 24 -3.08 -19.53 3.85
C GLY A 24 -3.12 -18.21 4.63
N PRO A 25 -4.05 -18.10 5.59
CA PRO A 25 -4.24 -16.90 6.40
C PRO A 25 -3.06 -16.70 7.37
N SER A 26 -2.32 -15.60 7.22
CA SER A 26 -1.33 -15.16 8.20
C SER A 26 -1.04 -13.67 8.07
N LEU A 27 -0.67 -13.01 9.17
CA LEU A 27 -0.28 -11.59 9.17
C LEU A 27 0.85 -11.33 8.16
N ARG A 28 1.86 -12.20 8.12
CA ARG A 28 2.98 -12.08 7.19
C ARG A 28 2.52 -12.15 5.73
N ASN A 29 1.64 -13.10 5.40
CA ASN A 29 1.14 -13.25 4.04
C ASN A 29 0.31 -12.03 3.62
N ILE A 30 -0.55 -11.52 4.49
CA ILE A 30 -1.35 -10.31 4.23
C ILE A 30 -0.44 -9.10 3.98
N ILE A 31 0.59 -8.89 4.82
CA ILE A 31 1.56 -7.80 4.63
C ILE A 31 2.25 -7.91 3.27
N ILE A 32 2.72 -9.12 2.92
CA ILE A 32 3.41 -9.37 1.63
C ILE A 32 2.45 -9.08 0.47
N VAL A 33 1.22 -9.58 0.54
CA VAL A 33 0.19 -9.36 -0.48
C VAL A 33 -0.07 -7.87 -0.65
N PHE A 34 -0.32 -7.14 0.44
CA PHE A 34 -0.58 -5.71 0.38
C PHE A 34 0.62 -4.93 -0.16
N ALA A 35 1.85 -5.26 0.23
CA ALA A 35 3.06 -4.62 -0.30
C ALA A 35 3.20 -4.85 -1.82
N ILE A 36 3.08 -6.10 -2.27
CA ILE A 36 3.19 -6.47 -3.69
C ILE A 36 2.03 -5.91 -4.51
N THR A 37 0.86 -5.69 -3.93
CA THR A 37 -0.30 -5.20 -4.68
C THR A 37 -0.37 -3.67 -4.73
N THR A 38 0.16 -2.96 -3.73
CA THR A 38 0.07 -1.49 -3.63
C THR A 38 1.29 -0.73 -4.16
N TRP A 39 2.46 -1.36 -4.31
CA TRP A 39 3.66 -0.70 -4.85
C TRP A 39 3.47 0.06 -6.19
N PRO A 40 2.59 -0.33 -7.14
CA PRO A 40 2.43 0.41 -8.39
C PRO A 40 1.95 1.85 -8.17
N VAL A 41 1.11 2.07 -7.15
CA VAL A 41 0.58 3.40 -6.81
C VAL A 41 1.71 4.29 -6.31
N TYR A 42 2.52 3.79 -5.37
CA TYR A 42 3.71 4.50 -4.87
C TYR A 42 4.72 4.77 -5.99
N ALA A 43 4.98 3.79 -6.85
CA ALA A 43 5.93 3.93 -7.96
C ALA A 43 5.48 5.00 -8.97
N ARG A 44 4.17 5.04 -9.28
CA ARG A 44 3.59 6.04 -10.19
C ARG A 44 3.68 7.44 -9.60
N THR A 45 3.27 7.62 -8.34
CA THR A 45 3.31 8.91 -7.65
C THR A 45 4.74 9.42 -7.50
N THR A 46 5.65 8.56 -7.01
CA THR A 46 7.08 8.88 -6.87
C THR A 46 7.68 9.31 -8.20
N ARG A 47 7.45 8.54 -9.28
CA ARG A 47 7.99 8.88 -10.60
C ARG A 47 7.44 10.20 -11.12
N GLY A 48 6.15 10.47 -10.94
CA GLY A 48 5.52 11.74 -11.32
C GLY A 48 6.18 12.92 -10.59
N SER A 49 6.32 12.81 -9.27
CA SER A 49 6.97 13.82 -8.44
C SER A 49 8.43 14.04 -8.83
N VAL A 50 9.20 12.98 -9.05
CA VAL A 50 10.60 13.07 -9.48
C VAL A 50 10.72 13.77 -10.84
N LEU A 51 9.91 13.40 -11.81
CA LEU A 51 9.93 14.03 -13.15
C LEU A 51 9.60 15.53 -13.07
N SER A 52 8.61 15.91 -12.25
CA SER A 52 8.27 17.32 -12.04
C SER A 52 9.39 18.08 -11.32
N LEU A 53 10.00 17.49 -10.29
CA LEU A 53 11.10 18.10 -9.54
C LEU A 53 12.36 18.26 -10.38
N ARG A 54 12.66 17.32 -11.28
CA ARG A 54 13.86 17.36 -12.12
C ARG A 54 13.96 18.63 -12.95
N GLU A 55 12.82 19.17 -13.35
CA GLU A 55 12.71 20.38 -14.19
C GLU A 55 12.62 21.68 -13.38
N ARG A 56 12.73 21.63 -12.04
CA ARG A 56 12.73 22.82 -11.18
C ARG A 56 14.09 23.51 -11.18
N GLU A 57 14.07 24.84 -11.10
CA GLU A 57 15.26 25.71 -11.14
C GLU A 57 16.32 25.32 -10.10
N PHE A 58 15.93 25.03 -8.85
CA PHE A 58 16.89 24.65 -7.81
C PHE A 58 17.62 23.33 -8.11
N VAL A 59 16.97 22.40 -8.82
CA VAL A 59 17.57 21.12 -9.23
C VAL A 59 18.52 21.35 -10.40
N GLN A 60 18.12 22.17 -11.38
CA GLN A 60 18.97 22.55 -12.51
C GLN A 60 20.21 23.33 -12.04
N ALA A 61 20.05 24.27 -11.11
CA ALA A 61 21.14 25.02 -10.50
C ALA A 61 22.09 24.12 -9.70
N ALA A 62 21.57 23.17 -8.92
CA ALA A 62 22.42 22.21 -8.22
C ALA A 62 23.26 21.38 -9.21
N ARG A 63 22.66 20.97 -10.34
CA ARG A 63 23.34 20.22 -11.40
C ARG A 63 24.41 21.06 -12.12
N SER A 64 24.15 22.33 -12.40
CA SER A 64 25.12 23.22 -13.08
C SER A 64 26.38 23.49 -12.25
N VAL A 65 26.26 23.45 -10.92
CA VAL A 65 27.39 23.55 -9.97
C VAL A 65 28.03 22.17 -9.68
N GLY A 66 27.77 21.16 -10.53
CA GLY A 66 28.42 19.85 -10.46
C GLY A 66 27.91 18.92 -9.36
N ALA A 67 26.66 19.07 -8.90
CA ALA A 67 26.07 18.06 -8.00
C ALA A 67 25.96 16.70 -8.70
N GLY A 68 26.65 15.69 -8.18
CA GLY A 68 26.47 14.31 -8.61
C GLY A 68 25.07 13.76 -8.31
N GLU A 69 24.64 12.74 -9.05
CA GLU A 69 23.30 12.16 -8.97
C GLU A 69 22.89 11.76 -7.54
N HIS A 70 23.80 11.16 -6.76
CA HIS A 70 23.51 10.81 -5.37
C HIS A 70 23.26 12.05 -4.49
N ARG A 71 24.08 13.10 -4.63
CA ARG A 71 23.89 14.35 -3.87
C ARG A 71 22.57 15.01 -4.26
N LEU A 72 22.24 15.01 -5.55
CA LEU A 72 20.99 15.54 -6.07
C LEU A 72 19.78 14.77 -5.51
N LEU A 73 19.85 13.43 -5.56
CA LEU A 73 18.78 12.55 -5.11
C LEU A 73 18.49 12.75 -3.61
N TRP A 74 19.50 12.61 -2.75
CA TRP A 74 19.30 12.60 -1.29
C TRP A 74 19.04 14.00 -0.72
N ARG A 75 19.63 15.05 -1.28
CA ARG A 75 19.53 16.41 -0.72
C ARG A 75 18.40 17.24 -1.33
N HIS A 76 18.06 17.01 -2.59
CA HIS A 76 17.12 17.87 -3.33
C HIS A 76 15.85 17.13 -3.76
N VAL A 77 15.94 15.89 -4.22
CA VAL A 77 14.77 15.16 -4.75
C VAL A 77 14.00 14.44 -3.65
N LEU A 78 14.65 13.56 -2.89
CA LEU A 78 14.00 12.70 -1.90
C LEU A 78 13.22 13.48 -0.82
N PRO A 79 13.76 14.57 -0.22
CA PRO A 79 13.03 15.34 0.78
C PRO A 79 11.75 15.97 0.22
N ASN A 80 11.71 16.29 -1.08
CA ASN A 80 10.52 16.86 -1.72
C ASN A 80 9.51 15.79 -2.16
N VAL A 81 9.98 14.60 -2.56
CA VAL A 81 9.11 13.49 -2.96
C VAL A 81 8.44 12.81 -1.76
N ILE A 82 9.04 12.88 -0.57
CA ILE A 82 8.49 12.22 0.62
C ILE A 82 7.11 12.76 1.01
N SER A 83 6.86 14.06 0.81
CA SER A 83 5.59 14.70 1.17
C SER A 83 4.38 14.08 0.46
N PRO A 84 4.32 14.00 -0.88
CA PRO A 84 3.21 13.33 -1.56
C PRO A 84 3.14 11.83 -1.26
N VAL A 85 4.28 11.18 -0.99
CA VAL A 85 4.31 9.76 -0.60
C VAL A 85 3.68 9.52 0.77
N LEU A 86 3.91 10.39 1.76
CA LEU A 86 3.32 10.29 3.10
C LEU A 86 1.81 10.56 3.09
N VAL A 87 1.37 11.53 2.27
CA VAL A 87 -0.06 11.77 2.04
C VAL A 87 -0.71 10.52 1.46
N LEU A 88 -0.13 9.94 0.40
CA LEU A 88 -0.61 8.69 -0.19
C LEU A 88 -0.64 7.55 0.84
N ALA A 89 0.42 7.39 1.63
CA ALA A 89 0.49 6.36 2.65
C ALA A 89 -0.65 6.44 3.66
N SER A 90 -1.06 7.66 4.04
CA SER A 90 -2.17 7.86 4.96
C SER A 90 -3.50 7.34 4.40
N PHE A 91 -3.78 7.58 3.12
CA PHE A 91 -4.96 7.04 2.44
C PHE A 91 -4.88 5.50 2.28
N GLU A 92 -3.70 4.98 1.94
CA GLU A 92 -3.51 3.55 1.77
C GLU A 92 -3.62 2.79 3.08
N VAL A 93 -3.23 3.37 4.23
CA VAL A 93 -3.47 2.76 5.55
C VAL A 93 -4.97 2.57 5.81
N ALA A 94 -5.78 3.61 5.59
CA ALA A 94 -7.23 3.50 5.77
C ALA A 94 -7.84 2.44 4.84
N ARG A 95 -7.37 2.37 3.60
CA ARG A 95 -7.79 1.37 2.62
C ARG A 95 -7.39 -0.05 3.05
N MET A 96 -6.16 -0.25 3.52
CA MET A 96 -5.65 -1.54 3.99
C MET A 96 -6.43 -2.05 5.20
N ILE A 97 -6.84 -1.17 6.12
CA ILE A 97 -7.70 -1.52 7.25
C ILE A 97 -9.03 -2.12 6.77
N ILE A 98 -9.70 -1.45 5.82
CA ILE A 98 -10.98 -1.94 5.27
C ILE A 98 -10.80 -3.30 4.59
N LEU A 99 -9.71 -3.46 3.85
CA LEU A 99 -9.40 -4.70 3.13
C LEU A 99 -9.06 -5.85 4.08
N GLU A 100 -8.23 -5.62 5.10
CA GLU A 100 -7.96 -6.61 6.13
C GLU A 100 -9.24 -6.98 6.87
N SER A 101 -10.07 -5.99 7.20
CA SER A 101 -11.36 -6.23 7.86
C SER A 101 -12.27 -7.12 7.02
N ALA A 102 -12.34 -6.88 5.71
CA ALA A 102 -13.10 -7.72 4.79
C ALA A 102 -12.54 -9.15 4.69
N LEU A 103 -11.21 -9.31 4.66
CA LEU A 103 -10.57 -10.63 4.67
C LEU A 103 -10.83 -11.38 5.98
N GLY A 104 -10.65 -10.72 7.13
CA GLY A 104 -10.94 -11.27 8.46
C GLY A 104 -12.38 -11.70 8.61
N PHE A 105 -13.32 -10.87 8.17
CA PHE A 105 -14.75 -11.20 8.18
C PHE A 105 -15.10 -12.45 7.34
N LEU A 106 -14.35 -12.69 6.26
CA LEU A 106 -14.48 -13.88 5.40
C LEU A 106 -13.70 -15.10 5.91
N GLY A 107 -13.03 -15.00 7.07
CA GLY A 107 -12.20 -16.08 7.63
C GLY A 107 -10.83 -16.22 6.98
N LEU A 108 -10.44 -15.26 6.13
CA LEU A 108 -9.16 -15.21 5.41
C LEU A 108 -8.17 -14.21 6.03
N GLY A 109 -8.54 -13.57 7.14
CA GLY A 109 -7.70 -12.61 7.86
C GLY A 109 -6.62 -13.27 8.71
N VAL A 110 -5.97 -12.48 9.54
CA VAL A 110 -4.98 -12.97 10.52
C VAL A 110 -5.65 -13.96 11.45
N GLN A 111 -5.02 -15.08 11.78
CA GLN A 111 -5.61 -16.05 12.72
C GLN A 111 -5.28 -15.69 14.18
N PRO A 112 -6.14 -16.08 15.14
CA PRO A 112 -5.82 -15.99 16.58
C PRO A 112 -4.44 -16.60 16.89
N PRO A 113 -3.68 -16.06 17.87
CA PRO A 113 -4.12 -15.16 18.96
C PRO A 113 -4.01 -13.67 18.65
N THR A 114 -3.56 -13.25 17.46
CA THR A 114 -3.41 -11.83 17.14
C THR A 114 -4.79 -11.21 16.87
N PRO A 115 -5.24 -10.22 17.66
CA PRO A 115 -6.52 -9.58 17.42
C PRO A 115 -6.45 -8.66 16.20
N THR A 116 -7.48 -8.71 15.35
CA THR A 116 -7.68 -7.76 14.25
C THR A 116 -9.13 -7.30 14.20
N TRP A 117 -9.37 -6.12 13.62
CA TRP A 117 -10.72 -5.56 13.52
C TRP A 117 -11.64 -6.43 12.65
N GLY A 118 -11.10 -7.11 11.63
CA GLY A 118 -11.85 -8.06 10.82
C GLY A 118 -12.37 -9.27 11.61
N ASN A 119 -11.52 -9.86 12.46
CA ASN A 119 -11.93 -10.99 13.29
C ASN A 119 -12.93 -10.58 14.36
N MET A 120 -12.70 -9.44 15.02
CA MET A 120 -13.64 -8.92 16.01
C MET A 120 -15.04 -8.71 15.41
N LEU A 121 -15.10 -8.16 14.19
CA LEU A 121 -16.36 -8.01 13.45
C LEU A 121 -16.98 -9.37 13.07
N ALA A 122 -16.16 -10.37 12.76
CA ALA A 122 -16.61 -11.72 12.44
C ALA A 122 -17.21 -12.42 13.66
N ASP A 123 -16.55 -12.30 14.82
CA ASP A 123 -16.99 -12.89 16.09
C ASP A 123 -18.34 -12.29 16.53
N ASP A 124 -18.49 -10.96 16.43
CA ASP A 124 -19.73 -10.26 16.80
C ASP A 124 -20.94 -10.67 15.95
N ARG A 125 -20.73 -11.15 14.71
CA ARG A 125 -21.81 -11.66 13.85
C ARG A 125 -22.57 -12.81 14.51
N ASP A 126 -21.87 -13.69 15.20
CA ASP A 126 -22.47 -14.87 15.83
C ASP A 126 -23.30 -14.46 17.06
N TYR A 127 -22.89 -13.41 17.77
CA TYR A 127 -23.66 -12.81 18.86
C TYR A 127 -24.97 -12.16 18.37
N ILE A 128 -24.94 -11.47 17.23
CA ILE A 128 -26.15 -10.88 16.63
C ILE A 128 -27.16 -11.99 16.23
N ARG A 129 -26.66 -13.11 15.70
CA ARG A 129 -27.49 -14.24 15.30
C ARG A 129 -28.20 -14.88 16.49
N TYR A 130 -27.56 -14.93 17.66
CA TYR A 130 -28.14 -15.48 18.89
C TYR A 130 -29.21 -14.60 19.54
N ARG A 131 -29.30 -13.32 19.16
CA ARG A 131 -30.24 -12.33 19.73
C ARG A 131 -31.57 -12.25 18.97
N GLN A 132 -31.83 -13.13 17.99
CA GLN A 132 -33.14 -13.19 17.34
C GLN A 132 -34.12 -14.01 18.23
N PRO A 133 -35.32 -13.48 18.53
CA PRO A 133 -36.36 -14.21 19.26
C PRO A 133 -36.93 -15.39 18.45
#